data_AF-A0AAP0JN64-F1
#
_entry.id   AF-A0AAP0JN64-F1
#
_cell.length_a   1.000
_cell.length_b   1.000
_cell.length_c   1.000
_cell.angle_alpha   90.00
_cell.angle_beta   90.00
_cell.angle_gamma   90.00
#
_symmetry.space_group_name_H-M   'P 1'
#
loop_
_entity.id
_entity.type
_entity.pdbx_description
1 polymer ?
#
loop_
_entity_poly.entity_id
_entity_poly.type
_entity_poly.pdbx_seq_one_letter_code
_entity_poly.pdbx_strand_id
1 'polypeptide(L)'
;MPRSQQHSSGSEGDRSDRSISDVVAVVDDRKKRRMISNRESARRSRMRKQQHLDDLINQVSQIQRENSEIVKRVSATTEMFMKVDSENSVLRAQVGELSERLQSLNSVLHSIEEVSGFAMDIPQMPDPLLKPWHLPYPSQPIMASSHWLP
;
A
#
# COMPACT_ATOMS: atom_id res chain seq x y z
N MET A 1 -18.84 2.37 -33.51
CA MET A 1 -19.30 1.27 -34.38
C MET A 1 -20.80 1.43 -34.58
N PRO A 2 -21.30 1.82 -35.76
CA PRO A 2 -22.73 2.06 -35.95
C PRO A 2 -23.49 0.74 -36.14
N ARG A 3 -24.66 0.65 -35.52
CA ARG A 3 -25.54 -0.52 -35.52
C ARG A 3 -26.43 -0.48 -36.76
N SER A 4 -26.18 -1.36 -37.71
CA SER A 4 -27.04 -1.52 -38.90
C SER A 4 -28.45 -1.92 -38.48
N GLN A 5 -29.42 -1.04 -38.68
CA GLN A 5 -30.84 -1.36 -38.65
C GLN A 5 -31.19 -2.06 -39.96
N GLN A 6 -31.53 -3.34 -39.88
CA GLN A 6 -32.20 -4.04 -40.96
C GLN A 6 -33.71 -3.98 -40.68
N HIS A 7 -34.42 -3.23 -41.53
CA HIS A 7 -35.86 -3.35 -41.67
C HIS A 7 -36.11 -4.59 -42.54
N SER A 8 -36.68 -5.65 -41.96
CA SER A 8 -37.08 -6.82 -42.73
C SER A 8 -38.57 -6.72 -43.04
N SER A 9 -38.87 -6.56 -44.32
CA SER A 9 -40.21 -6.50 -44.90
C SER A 9 -41.07 -7.69 -44.48
N GLY A 10 -42.30 -7.40 -44.04
CA GLY A 10 -43.31 -8.40 -43.76
C GLY A 10 -43.73 -9.11 -45.05
N SER A 11 -43.45 -10.41 -45.11
CA SER A 11 -44.01 -11.32 -46.12
C SER A 11 -45.37 -11.79 -45.63
N GLU A 12 -46.43 -11.13 -46.08
CA GLU A 12 -47.79 -11.67 -46.05
C GLU A 12 -47.94 -12.69 -47.19
N GLY A 13 -48.20 -13.94 -46.86
CA GLY A 13 -48.47 -14.96 -47.88
C GLY A 13 -48.15 -16.36 -47.40
N ASP A 14 -49.18 -16.99 -46.82
CA ASP A 14 -49.56 -18.40 -46.98
C ASP A 14 -50.03 -18.97 -45.63
N ARG A 15 -51.34 -18.89 -45.39
CA ARG A 15 -51.99 -19.64 -44.31
C ARG A 15 -52.19 -21.06 -44.83
N SER A 16 -51.11 -21.82 -44.86
CA SER A 16 -51.14 -23.25 -45.09
C SER A 16 -52.02 -23.88 -44.01
N ASP A 17 -52.97 -24.73 -44.41
CA ASP A 17 -53.71 -25.65 -43.55
C ASP A 17 -52.70 -26.61 -42.92
N ARG A 18 -52.03 -26.13 -41.87
CA ARG A 18 -50.97 -26.85 -41.19
C ARG A 18 -51.65 -27.91 -40.37
N SER A 19 -51.43 -29.18 -40.71
CA SER A 19 -51.96 -30.28 -39.92
C SER A 19 -51.52 -30.09 -38.46
N ILE A 20 -52.40 -30.44 -37.52
CA ILE A 20 -52.11 -30.36 -36.07
C ILE A 20 -50.78 -31.08 -35.76
N SER A 21 -50.44 -32.12 -36.51
CA SER A 21 -49.18 -32.87 -36.41
C SER A 21 -47.94 -32.01 -36.68
N ASP A 22 -47.96 -31.17 -37.71
CA ASP A 22 -46.83 -30.30 -38.06
C ASP A 22 -46.59 -29.21 -37.02
N VAL A 23 -47.66 -28.68 -36.43
CA VAL A 23 -47.58 -27.69 -35.35
C VAL A 23 -46.95 -28.32 -34.09
N VAL A 24 -47.34 -29.56 -33.74
CA VAL A 24 -46.77 -30.29 -32.60
C VAL A 24 -45.28 -30.58 -32.81
N ALA A 25 -44.87 -31.02 -34.01
CA ALA A 25 -43.46 -31.29 -34.32
C ALA A 25 -42.57 -30.03 -34.19
N VAL A 26 -43.04 -28.88 -34.67
CA VAL A 26 -42.32 -27.59 -34.54
C VAL A 26 -42.19 -27.16 -33.08
N VAL A 27 -43.23 -27.39 -32.25
CA VAL A 27 -43.19 -27.09 -30.82
C VAL A 27 -42.19 -27.98 -30.09
N ASP A 28 -42.16 -29.27 -30.40
CA ASP A 28 -41.21 -30.22 -29.80
C ASP A 28 -39.77 -29.91 -30.17
N ASP A 29 -39.50 -29.56 -31.43
CA ASP A 29 -38.17 -29.14 -31.86
C ASP A 29 -37.74 -27.83 -31.19
N ARG A 30 -38.66 -26.87 -31.04
CA ARG A 30 -38.41 -25.65 -30.27
C ARG A 30 -38.10 -25.97 -28.82
N LYS A 31 -38.82 -26.92 -28.20
CA LYS A 31 -38.58 -27.37 -26.82
C LYS A 31 -37.19 -28.01 -26.69
N LYS A 32 -36.80 -28.91 -27.60
CA LYS A 32 -35.46 -29.52 -27.65
C LYS A 32 -34.36 -28.46 -27.76
N ARG A 33 -34.51 -27.51 -28.70
CA ARG A 33 -33.54 -26.39 -28.86
C ARG A 33 -33.44 -25.54 -27.59
N ARG A 34 -34.56 -25.24 -26.92
CA ARG A 34 -34.56 -24.51 -25.64
C ARG A 34 -33.86 -25.27 -24.53
N MET A 35 -34.05 -26.59 -24.43
CA MET A 35 -33.36 -27.42 -23.45
C MET A 35 -31.84 -27.40 -23.65
N ILE A 36 -31.38 -27.53 -24.89
CA ILE A 36 -29.94 -27.48 -25.22
C ILE A 36 -29.36 -26.10 -24.91
N SER A 37 -30.02 -25.03 -25.37
CA SER A 37 -29.57 -23.65 -25.14
C SER A 37 -29.55 -23.28 -23.66
N ASN A 38 -30.57 -23.69 -22.89
CA ASN A 38 -30.62 -23.46 -21.43
C ASN A 38 -29.53 -24.27 -20.70
N ARG A 39 -29.31 -25.52 -21.10
CA ARG A 39 -28.22 -26.33 -20.57
C ARG A 39 -26.87 -25.66 -20.80
N GLU A 40 -26.64 -25.15 -22.01
CA GLU A 40 -25.40 -24.46 -22.34
C GLU A 40 -25.27 -23.13 -21.58
N SER A 41 -26.35 -22.34 -21.47
CA SER A 41 -26.32 -21.07 -20.74
C SER A 41 -26.11 -21.27 -19.24
N ALA A 42 -26.72 -22.30 -18.64
CA ALA A 42 -26.47 -22.71 -17.26
C ALA A 42 -25.01 -23.14 -17.05
N ARG A 43 -24.44 -23.92 -17.98
CA ARG A 43 -23.01 -24.30 -17.94
C ARG A 43 -22.12 -23.06 -18.01
N ARG A 44 -22.32 -22.17 -18.98
CA ARG A 44 -21.56 -20.92 -19.13
C ARG A 44 -21.69 -20.00 -17.91
N SER A 45 -22.87 -19.95 -17.29
CA SER A 45 -23.10 -19.20 -16.05
C SER A 45 -22.30 -19.78 -14.89
N ARG A 46 -22.32 -21.11 -14.70
CA ARG A 46 -21.50 -21.80 -13.69
C ARG A 46 -20.01 -21.57 -13.91
N MET A 47 -19.53 -21.69 -15.16
CA MET A 47 -18.12 -21.45 -15.49
C MET A 47 -17.68 -20.02 -15.16
N ARG A 48 -18.48 -19.01 -15.50
CA ARG A 48 -18.16 -17.61 -15.16
C ARG A 48 -18.11 -17.38 -13.65
N LYS A 49 -19.04 -17.97 -12.90
CA LYS A 49 -19.02 -17.88 -11.43
C LYS A 49 -17.80 -18.59 -10.83
N GLN A 50 -17.41 -19.75 -11.38
CA GLN A 50 -16.21 -20.46 -10.94
C GLN A 50 -14.95 -19.62 -11.20
N GLN A 51 -14.79 -19.09 -12.41
CA GLN A 51 -13.67 -18.20 -12.76
C GLN A 51 -13.58 -17.01 -11.81
N HIS A 52 -14.72 -16.36 -11.51
CA HIS A 52 -14.73 -15.24 -10.57
C HIS A 52 -14.31 -15.63 -9.14
N LEU A 53 -14.72 -16.82 -8.68
CA LEU A 53 -14.27 -17.35 -7.38
C LEU A 53 -12.77 -17.63 -7.39
N ASP A 54 -12.26 -18.26 -8.45
CA ASP A 54 -10.84 -18.56 -8.61
C ASP A 54 -10.00 -17.26 -8.63
N ASP A 55 -10.47 -16.23 -9.35
CA ASP A 55 -9.85 -14.91 -9.39
C ASP A 55 -9.82 -14.25 -8.01
N LEU A 56 -10.90 -14.34 -7.23
CA LEU A 56 -10.95 -13.81 -5.86
C LEU A 56 -10.00 -14.56 -4.93
N ILE A 57 -9.92 -15.89 -5.03
CA ILE A 57 -8.99 -16.71 -4.24
C ILE A 57 -7.54 -16.34 -4.56
N ASN A 58 -7.23 -16.13 -5.83
CA ASN A 58 -5.91 -15.70 -6.28
C ASN A 58 -5.56 -14.31 -5.75
N GLN A 59 -6.50 -13.35 -5.79
CA GLN A 59 -6.32 -12.02 -5.24
C GLN A 59 -6.06 -12.05 -3.73
N VAL A 60 -6.86 -12.80 -2.96
CA VAL A 60 -6.65 -12.96 -1.51
C VAL A 60 -5.27 -13.54 -1.23
N SER A 61 -4.88 -14.58 -1.98
CA SER A 61 -3.57 -15.24 -1.82
C SER A 61 -2.40 -14.30 -2.17
N GLN A 62 -2.55 -13.47 -3.20
CA GLN A 62 -1.57 -12.45 -3.57
C GLN A 62 -1.43 -11.40 -2.47
N ILE A 63 -2.54 -10.83 -1.99
CA ILE A 63 -2.56 -9.81 -0.93
C ILE A 63 -1.95 -10.36 0.37
N GLN A 64 -2.27 -11.61 0.73
CA GLN A 64 -1.68 -12.25 1.90
C GLN A 64 -0.15 -12.38 1.79
N ARG A 65 0.36 -12.77 0.61
CA ARG A 65 1.81 -12.80 0.37
C ARG A 65 2.42 -11.42 0.46
N GLU A 66 1.84 -10.42 -0.20
CA GLU A 66 2.34 -9.04 -0.16
C GLU A 66 2.37 -8.49 1.27
N ASN A 67 1.30 -8.70 2.04
CA ASN A 67 1.24 -8.30 3.44
C ASN A 67 2.34 -8.97 4.26
N SER A 68 2.56 -10.28 4.07
CA SER A 68 3.63 -11.00 4.77
C SER A 68 5.03 -10.45 4.45
N GLU A 69 5.26 -10.03 3.20
CA GLU A 69 6.52 -9.43 2.77
C GLU A 69 6.71 -8.02 3.34
N ILE A 70 5.64 -7.22 3.40
CA ILE A 70 5.65 -5.90 4.05
C ILE A 70 6.01 -6.05 5.54
N VAL A 71 5.36 -6.98 6.24
CA VAL A 71 5.63 -7.24 7.66
C VAL A 71 7.09 -7.61 7.90
N LYS A 72 7.67 -8.49 7.07
CA LYS A 72 9.09 -8.85 7.16
C LYS A 72 10.01 -7.64 6.97
N ARG A 73 9.73 -6.79 5.97
CA ARG A 73 10.53 -5.58 5.70
C ARG A 73 10.45 -4.58 6.85
N VAL A 74 9.26 -4.40 7.43
CA VAL A 74 9.06 -3.53 8.60
C VAL A 74 9.84 -4.07 9.80
N SER A 75 9.79 -5.37 10.07
CA SER A 75 10.57 -6.00 11.16
C SER A 75 12.07 -5.76 10.97
N ALA A 76 12.60 -6.08 9.79
CA ALA A 76 14.03 -5.91 9.50
C ALA A 76 14.48 -4.44 9.61
N THR A 77 13.66 -3.51 9.13
CA THR A 77 13.95 -2.07 9.25
C THR A 77 13.90 -1.60 10.70
N THR A 78 12.97 -2.14 11.49
CA THR A 78 12.84 -1.83 12.92
C THR A 78 14.05 -2.32 13.69
N GLU A 79 14.51 -3.54 13.43
CA GLU A 79 15.73 -4.10 14.04
C GLU A 79 16.97 -3.25 13.71
N MET A 80 17.12 -2.85 12.45
CA MET A 80 18.22 -1.95 12.04
C MET A 80 18.14 -0.58 12.71
N PHE A 81 16.94 -0.01 12.80
CA PHE A 81 16.71 1.25 13.50
C PHE A 81 17.10 1.15 14.97
N MET A 82 16.65 0.09 15.67
CA MET A 82 16.98 -0.13 17.08
C MET A 82 18.49 -0.26 17.29
N LYS A 83 19.21 -0.92 16.37
CA LYS A 83 20.67 -1.00 16.43
C LYS A 83 21.31 0.38 16.35
N VAL A 84 20.94 1.18 15.34
CA VAL A 84 21.47 2.54 15.16
C VAL A 84 21.10 3.44 16.35
N ASP A 85 19.89 3.31 16.89
CA ASP A 85 19.46 4.07 18.06
C ASP A 85 20.28 3.71 19.31
N SER A 86 20.60 2.43 19.50
CA SER A 86 21.49 1.99 20.59
C SER A 86 22.91 2.55 20.45
N GLU A 87 23.46 2.55 19.23
CA GLU A 87 24.78 3.15 18.94
C GLU A 87 24.77 4.66 19.18
N ASN A 88 23.70 5.35 18.76
CA ASN A 88 23.49 6.77 19.04
C ASN A 88 23.40 7.06 20.54
N SER A 89 22.72 6.20 21.31
CA SER A 89 22.63 6.35 22.77
C SER A 89 24.00 6.27 23.44
N VAL A 90 24.84 5.30 23.02
CA VAL A 90 26.22 5.18 23.50
C VAL A 90 27.04 6.42 23.15
N LEU A 91 26.97 6.90 21.91
CA LEU A 91 27.68 8.12 21.49
C LEU A 91 27.24 9.34 22.30
N ARG A 92 25.95 9.48 22.59
CA ARG A 92 25.44 10.58 23.44
C ARG A 92 25.97 10.50 24.86
N ALA A 93 26.02 9.30 25.44
CA ALA A 93 26.60 9.11 26.77
C ALA A 93 28.09 9.50 26.79
N GLN A 94 28.86 9.11 25.78
CA GLN A 94 30.27 9.49 25.64
C GLN A 94 30.45 10.99 25.48
N VAL A 95 29.61 11.65 24.67
CA VAL A 95 29.60 13.11 24.54
C VAL A 95 29.31 13.75 25.91
N GLY A 96 28.32 13.27 26.64
CA GLY A 96 28.00 13.75 28.00
C GLY A 96 29.18 13.64 28.95
N GLU A 97 29.82 12.46 29.02
CA GLU A 97 30.99 12.23 29.87
C GLU A 97 32.16 13.16 29.54
N LEU A 98 32.48 13.32 28.25
CA LEU A 98 33.54 14.22 27.80
C LEU A 98 33.20 15.69 28.09
N SER A 99 31.93 16.07 27.96
CA SER A 99 31.43 17.41 28.27
C SER A 99 31.63 17.74 29.75
N GLU A 100 31.25 16.83 30.64
CA GLU A 100 31.42 16.99 32.09
C GLU A 100 32.90 17.09 32.49
N ARG A 101 33.75 16.25 31.89
CA ARG A 101 35.21 16.31 32.10
C ARG A 101 35.79 17.66 31.67
N LEU A 102 35.39 18.16 30.51
CA LEU A 102 35.83 19.47 30.02
C LEU A 102 35.35 20.60 30.93
N GLN A 103 34.09 20.57 31.37
CA GLN A 103 33.55 21.56 32.31
C GLN A 103 34.28 21.55 33.66
N SER A 104 34.63 20.36 34.16
CA SER A 104 35.44 20.22 35.38
C SER A 104 36.82 20.83 35.22
N LEU A 105 37.52 20.55 34.11
CA LEU A 105 38.82 21.16 33.80
C LEU A 105 38.72 22.69 33.64
N ASN A 106 37.71 23.16 32.91
CA ASN A 106 37.46 24.59 32.74
C ASN A 106 37.19 25.27 34.09
N SER A 107 36.46 24.62 35.00
CA SER A 107 36.22 25.14 36.36
C SER A 107 37.52 25.30 37.16
N VAL A 108 38.42 24.31 37.08
CA VAL A 108 39.75 24.38 37.70
C VAL A 108 40.59 25.52 37.09
N LEU A 109 40.56 25.68 35.76
CA LEU A 109 41.26 26.77 35.09
C LEU A 109 40.75 28.14 35.51
N HIS A 110 39.43 28.32 35.63
CA HIS A 110 38.85 29.55 36.16
C HIS A 110 39.30 29.82 37.61
N SER A 111 39.35 28.80 38.47
CA SER A 111 39.90 28.98 39.83
C SER A 111 41.38 29.42 39.82
N ILE A 112 42.19 28.91 38.88
CA ILE A 112 43.60 29.31 38.75
C ILE A 112 43.73 30.73 38.20
N GLU A 113 42.91 31.10 37.21
CA GLU A 113 42.83 32.46 36.67
C GLU A 113 42.51 33.48 37.77
N GLU A 114 41.53 33.18 38.64
CA GLU A 114 41.17 34.02 39.80
C GLU A 114 42.34 34.19 40.79
N VAL A 115 43.08 33.12 41.08
CA VAL A 115 44.21 33.17 42.03
C VAL A 115 45.44 33.86 41.43
N SER A 116 45.71 33.63 40.16
CA SER A 116 46.92 34.12 39.48
C SER A 116 46.77 35.55 38.93
N GLY A 117 45.53 36.01 38.70
CA GLY A 117 45.22 37.29 38.09
C GLY A 117 45.55 37.36 36.58
N PHE A 118 45.95 36.23 35.97
CA PHE A 118 46.23 36.13 34.55
C PHE A 118 45.02 35.59 33.80
N ALA A 119 44.51 36.38 32.85
CA ALA A 119 43.40 35.98 31.99
C ALA A 119 43.79 34.75 31.14
N MET A 120 42.98 33.69 31.18
CA MET A 120 43.19 32.46 30.42
C MET A 120 42.10 32.28 29.36
N ASP A 121 42.49 31.88 28.14
CA ASP A 121 41.55 31.60 27.05
C ASP A 121 41.01 30.17 27.18
N ILE A 122 39.90 30.02 27.91
CA ILE A 122 39.30 28.73 28.27
C ILE A 122 38.25 28.32 27.22
N PRO A 123 38.44 27.18 26.51
CA PRO A 123 37.53 26.76 25.45
C PRO A 123 36.13 26.41 25.97
N GLN A 124 35.08 27.00 25.38
CA GLN A 124 33.70 26.61 25.64
C GLN A 124 33.23 25.53 24.66
N MET A 125 32.44 24.58 25.17
CA MET A 125 31.90 23.51 24.34
C MET A 125 30.84 24.05 23.35
N PRO A 126 30.87 23.65 22.06
CA PRO A 126 29.88 24.09 21.08
C PRO A 126 28.45 23.57 21.38
N ASP A 127 27.46 24.48 21.34
CA ASP A 127 26.02 24.22 21.54
C ASP A 127 25.39 23.09 20.66
N PRO A 128 25.83 22.85 19.40
CA PRO A 128 25.28 21.77 18.57
C PRO A 128 25.44 20.36 19.16
N LEU A 129 26.44 20.15 20.02
CA LEU A 129 26.66 18.87 20.70
C LEU A 129 25.68 18.64 21.85
N LEU A 130 25.07 19.71 22.38
CA LEU A 130 24.08 19.63 23.45
C LEU A 130 22.69 19.28 22.92
N LYS A 131 22.34 19.69 21.68
CA LYS A 131 21.01 19.42 21.08
C LYS A 131 21.08 19.12 19.57
N PRO A 132 21.58 17.95 19.15
CA PRO A 132 21.84 17.64 17.75
C PRO A 132 20.59 17.60 16.83
N TRP A 133 19.39 17.51 17.40
CA TRP A 133 18.13 17.33 16.67
C TRP A 133 17.14 18.48 16.83
N HIS A 134 17.57 19.59 17.43
CA HIS A 134 16.86 20.84 17.24
C HIS A 134 17.07 21.30 15.80
N LEU A 135 16.21 20.83 14.90
CA LEU A 135 16.08 21.40 13.58
C LEU A 135 15.81 22.90 13.77
N PRO A 136 16.60 23.81 13.18
CA PRO A 136 16.38 25.26 13.29
C PRO A 136 15.06 25.71 12.66
N TYR A 137 14.28 24.79 12.09
CA TYR A 137 13.01 25.05 11.45
C TYR A 137 11.92 24.14 12.03
N PRO A 138 10.68 24.64 12.19
CA PRO A 138 9.55 23.81 12.59
C PRO A 138 9.34 22.70 11.57
N SER A 139 9.12 21.48 12.06
CA SER A 139 8.75 20.33 11.23
C SER A 139 7.51 20.70 10.43
N GLN A 140 7.66 20.85 9.11
CA GLN A 140 6.51 21.03 8.26
C GLN A 140 5.65 19.76 8.36
N PRO A 141 4.34 19.88 8.58
CA PRO A 141 3.46 18.72 8.62
C PRO A 141 3.58 17.97 7.28
N ILE A 142 3.76 16.65 7.36
CA ILE A 142 3.79 15.78 6.19
C ILE A 142 2.41 15.91 5.53
N MET A 143 2.32 16.74 4.49
CA MET A 143 1.11 16.86 3.70
C MET A 143 0.94 15.55 2.93
N ALA A 144 -0.02 14.73 3.36
CA ALA A 144 -0.42 13.55 2.61
C ALA A 144 -0.83 14.00 1.20
N SER A 145 -0.06 13.62 0.19
CA SER A 145 -0.35 13.98 -1.20
C SER A 145 -1.72 13.41 -1.56
N SER A 146 -2.69 14.29 -1.77
CA SER A 146 -4.08 13.95 -2.10
C SER A 146 -4.25 13.50 -3.55
N HIS A 147 -3.27 12.79 -4.12
CA HIS A 147 -3.28 12.40 -5.53
C HIS A 147 -3.87 10.99 -5.75
N TRP A 148 -4.89 10.62 -4.99
CA TRP A 148 -5.71 9.46 -5.33
C TRP A 148 -7.17 9.83 -5.14
N LEU A 149 -7.80 10.27 -6.24
CA LEU A 149 -9.20 10.04 -6.64
C LEU A 149 -9.65 11.11 -7.66
N PRO A 150 -10.49 10.79 -8.66
CA PRO A 150 -10.87 9.50 -9.24
C PRO A 150 -10.30 9.26 -10.65
#